data_AF-A0A813EJ94-F1
#
_entry.id   AF-A0A813EJ94-F1
#
_cell.length_a   1.000
_cell.length_b   1.000
_cell.length_c   1.000
_cell.angle_alpha   90.00
_cell.angle_beta   90.00
_cell.angle_gamma   90.00
#
_symmetry.space_group_name_H-M   'P 1'
#
loop_
_entity.id
_entity.type
_entity.pdbx_description
1 polymer ?
#
loop_
_entity_poly.entity_id
_entity_poly.type
_entity_poly.pdbx_seq_one_letter_code
_entity_poly.pdbx_strand_id
1 'polypeptide(L)'
;GSGVMYLDSPGYEDTAGPEVDFATSISYHKVAATCGQLRFLVLVSCASFLDNRGGAIRSLTKLLSSLVHGFDMHKLAFSFLFTHVHLLADAHHPPTDRPEGDYLAIAKGKVAALLSETFEGTDKKDKQSRDILRWLMRCAEKGFPFLDVFDRSCQIERCWLQPLRSSRSRWTERLLMHWARPRTISRLPWSDVA
;
A
#
# COMPACT_ATOMS: atom_id res chain seq x y z
N GLY A 1 -18.97 -10.50 19.03
CA GLY A 1 -19.50 -9.71 17.89
C GLY A 1 -18.42 -9.59 16.85
N SER A 2 -18.76 -9.74 15.57
CA SER A 2 -17.81 -9.57 14.46
C SER A 2 -17.59 -8.07 14.19
N GLY A 3 -16.69 -7.45 14.94
CA GLY A 3 -16.22 -6.10 14.67
C GLY A 3 -14.98 -6.12 13.78
N VAL A 4 -14.88 -5.17 12.84
CA VAL A 4 -13.62 -4.89 12.14
C VAL A 4 -12.83 -3.92 13.02
N MET A 5 -11.59 -4.28 13.35
CA MET A 5 -10.69 -3.41 14.09
C MET A 5 -9.57 -2.95 13.16
N TYR A 6 -9.20 -1.68 13.28
CA TYR A 6 -8.04 -1.12 12.60
C TYR A 6 -6.95 -0.91 13.64
N LEU A 7 -5.80 -1.52 13.39
CA LEU A 7 -4.59 -1.32 14.15
C LEU A 7 -3.65 -0.49 13.29
N ASP A 8 -3.36 0.72 13.74
CA ASP A 8 -2.28 1.50 13.16
C ASP A 8 -0.97 1.14 13.87
N SER A 9 0.12 1.16 13.11
CA SER A 9 1.45 0.80 13.58
C SER A 9 2.45 1.87 13.19
N PRO A 10 3.50 2.10 13.99
CA PRO A 10 4.65 2.88 13.54
C PRO A 10 5.17 2.36 12.19
N GLY A 11 5.61 3.25 11.31
CA GLY A 11 6.24 2.87 10.06
C GLY A 11 7.51 2.06 10.33
N TYR A 12 7.70 0.95 9.62
CA TYR A 12 8.95 0.18 9.72
C TYR A 12 10.11 1.05 9.19
N GLU A 13 11.25 1.05 9.89
CA GLU A 13 12.40 1.96 9.66
C GLU A 13 12.10 3.47 9.92
N ASP A 14 10.89 3.84 10.32
CA ASP A 14 10.52 5.20 10.78
C ASP A 14 10.57 5.31 12.32
N THR A 15 11.06 4.25 12.98
CA THR A 15 11.11 4.14 14.42
C THR A 15 12.48 4.57 14.97
N ALA A 16 12.50 5.02 16.22
CA ALA A 16 13.70 5.50 16.92
C ALA A 16 14.73 4.39 17.27
N GLY A 17 14.72 3.26 16.56
CA GLY A 17 15.65 2.15 16.76
C GLY A 17 15.04 0.75 16.55
N PRO A 18 15.89 -0.28 16.35
CA PRO A 18 15.48 -1.66 16.12
C PRO A 18 14.61 -2.23 17.25
N GLU A 19 14.73 -1.71 18.47
CA GLU A 19 13.93 -2.11 19.63
C GLU A 19 12.43 -1.91 19.42
N VAL A 20 12.05 -0.84 18.72
CA VAL A 20 10.64 -0.53 18.43
C VAL A 20 10.09 -1.46 17.34
N ASP A 21 10.92 -1.84 16.37
CA ASP A 21 10.55 -2.80 15.33
C ASP A 21 10.33 -4.20 15.95
N PHE A 22 11.16 -4.60 16.91
CA PHE A 22 10.94 -5.81 17.71
C PHE A 22 9.61 -5.75 18.48
N ALA A 23 9.33 -4.67 19.21
CA ALA A 23 8.07 -4.53 19.95
C ALA A 23 6.83 -4.55 19.03
N THR A 24 6.96 -3.97 17.83
CA THR A 24 5.91 -3.94 16.81
C THR A 24 5.65 -5.35 16.25
N SER A 25 6.69 -6.12 15.95
CA SER A 25 6.55 -7.50 15.48
C SER A 25 5.86 -8.42 16.50
N ILE A 26 6.19 -8.30 17.79
CA ILE A 26 5.54 -9.05 18.88
C ILE A 26 4.04 -8.68 18.95
N SER A 27 3.73 -7.40 18.79
CA SER A 27 2.35 -6.92 18.81
C SER A 27 1.54 -7.49 17.64
N TYR A 28 2.11 -7.54 16.43
CA TYR A 28 1.48 -8.19 15.29
C TYR A 28 1.23 -9.68 15.53
N HIS A 29 2.19 -10.39 16.10
CA HIS A 29 2.02 -11.81 16.39
C HIS A 29 0.85 -12.05 17.36
N LYS A 30 0.75 -11.24 18.42
CA LYS A 30 -0.33 -11.33 19.39
C LYS A 30 -1.69 -11.02 18.76
N VAL A 31 -1.77 -10.00 17.90
CA VAL A 31 -3.00 -9.64 17.18
C VAL A 31 -3.40 -10.76 16.22
N ALA A 32 -2.46 -11.26 15.42
CA ALA A 32 -2.69 -12.37 14.50
C ALA A 32 -3.19 -13.64 15.21
N ALA A 33 -2.71 -13.93 16.42
CA ALA A 33 -3.16 -15.08 17.22
C ALA A 33 -4.59 -14.93 17.76
N THR A 34 -5.11 -13.71 17.85
CA THR A 34 -6.46 -13.43 18.41
C THR A 34 -7.52 -13.13 17.35
N CYS A 35 -7.11 -12.75 16.15
CA CYS A 35 -8.01 -12.41 15.05
C CYS A 35 -8.33 -13.64 14.19
N GLY A 36 -9.61 -13.86 13.88
CA GLY A 36 -10.02 -14.94 12.96
C GLY A 36 -9.60 -14.69 11.50
N GLN A 37 -9.39 -13.42 11.13
CA GLN A 37 -8.84 -13.01 9.85
C GLN A 37 -8.03 -11.73 10.03
N LEU A 38 -6.89 -11.66 9.34
CA LEU A 38 -6.00 -10.49 9.34
C LEU A 38 -5.75 -10.05 7.89
N ARG A 39 -5.76 -8.74 7.66
CA ARG A 39 -5.38 -8.12 6.38
C ARG A 39 -4.41 -6.98 6.66
N PHE A 40 -3.29 -6.98 5.96
CA PHE A 40 -2.28 -5.93 6.03
C PHE A 40 -2.57 -4.87 4.97
N LEU A 41 -2.72 -3.62 5.41
CA LEU A 41 -2.71 -2.46 4.54
C LEU A 41 -1.32 -1.82 4.62
N VAL A 42 -0.56 -1.94 3.53
CA VAL A 42 0.81 -1.47 3.44
C VAL A 42 0.82 -0.12 2.74
N LEU A 43 1.10 0.94 3.50
CA LEU A 43 1.25 2.29 2.96
C LEU A 43 2.68 2.47 2.46
N VAL A 44 2.84 2.79 1.17
CA VAL A 44 4.15 3.01 0.56
C VAL A 44 4.25 4.46 0.14
N SER A 45 5.22 5.21 0.69
CA SER A 45 5.48 6.57 0.24
C SER A 45 6.22 6.55 -1.09
N CYS A 46 5.69 7.24 -2.09
CA CYS A 46 6.37 7.39 -3.38
C CYS A 46 7.67 8.21 -3.28
N ALA A 47 7.81 9.05 -2.24
CA ALA A 47 9.06 9.75 -1.95
C ALA A 47 10.25 8.78 -1.84
N SER A 48 10.03 7.62 -1.19
CA SER A 48 11.06 6.63 -0.93
C SER A 48 11.64 5.97 -2.19
N PHE A 49 10.95 6.08 -3.33
CA PHE A 49 11.48 5.62 -4.62
C PHE A 49 12.50 6.60 -5.21
N LEU A 50 12.30 7.90 -4.98
CA LEU A 50 13.16 8.96 -5.49
C LEU A 50 14.52 8.96 -4.77
N ASP A 51 14.51 8.75 -3.45
CA ASP A 51 15.73 8.85 -2.63
C ASP A 51 16.68 7.65 -2.81
N ASN A 52 16.15 6.43 -3.00
CA ASN A 52 16.97 5.21 -2.95
C ASN A 52 16.72 4.23 -4.11
N ARG A 53 16.21 4.70 -5.26
CA ARG A 53 15.98 3.87 -6.47
C ARG A 53 15.30 2.52 -6.15
N GLY A 54 14.22 2.59 -5.38
CA GLY A 54 13.47 1.40 -4.94
C GLY A 54 14.08 0.60 -3.78
N GLY A 55 15.09 1.13 -3.09
CA GLY A 55 15.68 0.47 -1.90
C GLY A 55 14.65 0.25 -0.80
N ALA A 56 13.79 1.24 -0.55
CA ALA A 56 12.73 1.14 0.45
C ALA A 56 11.72 0.02 0.12
N ILE A 57 11.32 -0.14 -1.14
CA ILE A 57 10.41 -1.23 -1.49
C ILE A 57 11.11 -2.59 -1.40
N ARG A 58 12.42 -2.69 -1.67
CA ARG A 58 13.20 -3.92 -1.44
C ARG A 58 13.30 -4.28 0.04
N SER A 59 13.52 -3.30 0.92
CA SER A 59 13.48 -3.51 2.36
C SER A 59 12.09 -3.96 2.81
N LEU A 60 11.04 -3.31 2.29
CA LEU A 60 9.65 -3.68 2.55
C LEU A 60 9.34 -5.10 2.09
N THR A 61 9.77 -5.51 0.89
CA THR A 61 9.53 -6.89 0.42
C THR A 61 10.20 -7.91 1.33
N LYS A 62 11.42 -7.64 1.82
CA LYS A 62 12.12 -8.49 2.79
C LYS A 62 11.41 -8.54 4.15
N LEU A 63 10.87 -7.41 4.61
CA LEU A 63 10.09 -7.37 5.84
C LEU A 63 8.84 -8.24 5.70
N LEU A 64 8.03 -8.01 4.68
CA LEU A 64 6.79 -8.77 4.44
C LEU A 64 7.06 -10.27 4.37
N SER A 65 8.20 -10.62 3.80
CA SER A 65 8.63 -11.99 3.62
C SER A 65 9.15 -12.65 4.90
N SER A 66 9.66 -11.87 5.85
CA SER A 66 9.94 -12.33 7.22
C SER A 66 8.67 -12.49 8.06
N LEU A 67 7.67 -11.63 7.86
CA LEU A 67 6.41 -11.66 8.62
C LEU A 67 5.52 -12.83 8.19
N VAL A 68 5.53 -13.18 6.91
CA VAL A 68 4.68 -14.23 6.35
C VAL A 68 5.50 -15.23 5.56
N HIS A 69 5.66 -16.42 6.14
CA HIS A 69 6.29 -17.54 5.47
C HIS A 69 5.40 -18.00 4.30
N GLY A 70 5.99 -18.13 3.11
CA GLY A 70 5.23 -18.50 1.91
C GLY A 70 4.28 -17.41 1.45
N PHE A 71 4.82 -16.21 1.14
CA PHE A 71 4.05 -15.07 0.63
C PHE A 71 3.02 -15.46 -0.44
N ASP A 72 3.36 -16.37 -1.35
CA ASP A 72 2.47 -16.79 -2.43
C ASP A 72 1.12 -17.35 -1.94
N MET A 73 1.14 -18.11 -0.84
CA MET A 73 -0.06 -18.68 -0.22
C MET A 73 -0.94 -17.63 0.48
N HIS A 74 -0.36 -16.47 0.80
CA HIS A 74 -0.95 -15.47 1.68
C HIS A 74 -1.00 -14.06 1.06
N LYS A 75 -0.59 -13.89 -0.20
CA LYS A 75 -0.49 -12.59 -0.89
C LYS A 75 -1.79 -11.80 -0.91
N LEU A 76 -2.93 -12.50 -0.89
CA LEU A 76 -4.27 -11.89 -0.85
C LEU A 76 -4.62 -11.25 0.52
N ALA A 77 -3.83 -11.50 1.55
CA ALA A 77 -3.93 -10.82 2.84
C ALA A 77 -3.29 -9.43 2.81
N PHE A 78 -2.65 -9.03 1.71
CA PHE A 78 -1.98 -7.74 1.59
C PHE A 78 -2.71 -6.81 0.62
N SER A 79 -2.71 -5.53 0.94
CA SER A 79 -3.13 -4.45 0.06
C SER A 79 -2.12 -3.32 0.15
N PHE A 80 -1.67 -2.82 -0.99
CA PHE A 80 -0.63 -1.80 -1.08
C PHE A 80 -1.25 -0.51 -1.56
N LEU A 81 -1.04 0.56 -0.79
CA LEU A 81 -1.51 1.89 -1.13
C LEU A 81 -0.32 2.82 -1.27
N PHE A 82 -0.08 3.25 -2.50
CA PHE A 82 0.98 4.18 -2.84
C PHE A 82 0.53 5.61 -2.53
N THR A 83 1.24 6.29 -1.66
CA THR A 83 0.92 7.64 -1.17
C THR A 83 1.93 8.65 -1.69
N HIS A 84 1.61 9.94 -1.60
CA HIS A 84 2.49 11.01 -2.08
C HIS A 84 2.80 10.91 -3.59
N VAL A 85 1.83 10.42 -4.37
CA VAL A 85 2.01 10.21 -5.82
C VAL A 85 2.19 11.50 -6.62
N HIS A 86 1.88 12.66 -6.04
CA HIS A 86 2.21 13.96 -6.63
C HIS A 86 3.71 14.14 -6.82
N LEU A 87 4.55 13.51 -5.99
CA LEU A 87 5.99 13.53 -6.15
C LEU A 87 6.45 12.77 -7.40
N LEU A 88 5.66 11.79 -7.85
CA LEU A 88 5.96 11.08 -9.09
C LEU A 88 5.50 11.85 -10.30
N ALA A 89 4.43 12.64 -10.19
CA ALA A 89 3.73 13.20 -11.34
C ALA A 89 4.50 14.32 -12.07
N ASP A 90 5.65 14.78 -11.58
CA ASP A 90 6.35 16.03 -12.02
C ASP A 90 5.45 17.28 -12.00
N ALA A 91 4.24 17.13 -11.48
CA ALA A 91 3.24 18.16 -11.41
C ALA A 91 3.26 18.65 -9.96
N HIS A 92 3.85 19.82 -9.75
CA HIS A 92 3.91 20.42 -8.43
C HIS A 92 2.52 20.56 -7.80
N HIS A 93 1.45 20.67 -8.60
CA HIS A 93 0.05 20.57 -8.20
C HIS A 93 -0.75 19.75 -9.24
N PRO A 94 -1.82 19.03 -8.84
CA PRO A 94 -2.78 18.55 -9.83
C PRO A 94 -3.29 19.76 -10.63
N PRO A 95 -3.24 19.75 -11.97
CA PRO A 95 -3.81 20.84 -12.75
C PRO A 95 -5.28 20.97 -12.38
N THR A 96 -5.68 22.14 -11.89
CA THR A 96 -7.05 22.49 -11.46
C THR A 96 -8.11 22.20 -12.53
N ASP A 97 -7.70 22.05 -13.78
CA ASP A 97 -8.58 21.87 -14.93
C ASP A 97 -8.67 20.42 -15.44
N ARG A 98 -7.95 19.45 -14.85
CA ARG A 98 -8.04 18.04 -15.28
C ARG A 98 -9.00 17.24 -14.40
N PRO A 99 -9.80 16.33 -14.98
CA PRO A 99 -10.59 15.41 -14.20
C PRO A 99 -9.68 14.51 -13.36
N GLU A 100 -9.99 14.38 -12.07
CA GLU A 100 -9.25 13.63 -11.05
C GLU A 100 -8.86 12.21 -11.50
N GLY A 101 -9.71 11.57 -12.30
CA GLY A 101 -9.48 10.23 -12.86
C GLY A 101 -8.23 10.13 -13.73
N ASP A 102 -7.90 11.16 -14.50
CA ASP A 102 -6.75 11.16 -15.41
C ASP A 102 -5.44 11.24 -14.62
N TYR A 103 -5.42 12.03 -13.55
CA TYR A 103 -4.24 12.16 -12.70
C TYR A 103 -3.92 10.88 -11.94
N LEU A 104 -4.93 10.25 -11.33
CA LEU A 104 -4.71 8.98 -10.61
C LEU A 104 -4.31 7.85 -11.56
N ALA A 105 -4.81 7.85 -12.80
CA ALA A 105 -4.36 6.90 -13.83
C ALA A 105 -2.89 7.12 -14.21
N ILE A 106 -2.46 8.37 -14.40
CA ILE A 106 -1.05 8.71 -14.65
C ILE A 106 -0.18 8.27 -13.46
N ALA A 107 -0.59 8.56 -12.23
CA ALA A 107 0.11 8.14 -11.03
C ALA A 107 0.27 6.62 -10.94
N LYS A 108 -0.79 5.85 -11.24
CA LYS A 108 -0.72 4.38 -11.32
C LYS A 108 0.28 3.91 -12.38
N GLY A 109 0.29 4.54 -13.55
CA GLY A 109 1.26 4.26 -14.61
C GLY A 109 2.70 4.48 -14.14
N LYS A 110 2.96 5.59 -13.46
CA LYS A 110 4.30 5.90 -12.89
C LYS A 110 4.68 4.91 -11.78
N VAL A 111 3.76 4.51 -10.90
CA VAL A 111 4.01 3.46 -9.90
C VAL A 111 4.35 2.12 -10.57
N ALA A 112 3.64 1.73 -11.63
CA ALA A 112 3.94 0.51 -12.38
C ALA A 112 5.34 0.55 -13.00
N ALA A 113 5.74 1.68 -13.59
CA ALA A 113 7.09 1.87 -14.12
C ALA A 113 8.16 1.75 -13.03
N LEU A 114 7.96 2.36 -11.87
CA LEU A 114 8.89 2.26 -10.73
C LEU A 114 9.02 0.83 -10.20
N LEU A 115 7.91 0.08 -10.13
CA LEU A 115 7.94 -1.33 -9.75
C LEU A 115 8.77 -2.16 -10.73
N SER A 116 8.61 -1.90 -12.03
CA SER A 116 9.39 -2.54 -13.09
C SER A 116 10.89 -2.23 -12.96
N GLU A 117 11.25 -0.95 -12.81
CA GLU A 117 12.64 -0.52 -12.61
C GLU A 117 13.24 -1.14 -11.34
N THR A 118 12.47 -1.19 -10.26
CA THR A 118 12.92 -1.81 -9.01
C THR A 118 13.13 -3.31 -9.18
N PHE A 119 12.25 -3.99 -9.91
CA PHE A 119 12.38 -5.40 -10.22
C PHE A 119 13.66 -5.70 -11.03
N GLU A 120 13.95 -4.89 -12.05
CA GLU A 120 15.19 -5.03 -12.83
C GLU A 120 16.45 -4.73 -11.99
N GLY A 121 16.37 -3.74 -11.09
CA GLY A 121 17.45 -3.41 -10.15
C GLY A 121 17.62 -4.39 -8.98
N THR A 122 16.71 -5.37 -8.80
CA THR A 122 16.78 -6.34 -7.70
C THR A 122 17.61 -7.57 -8.10
N ASP A 123 18.57 -7.96 -7.25
CA ASP A 123 19.43 -9.13 -7.47
C ASP A 123 18.61 -10.36 -7.86
N LYS A 124 19.01 -11.03 -8.94
CA LYS A 124 18.39 -12.26 -9.46
C LYS A 124 18.37 -13.39 -8.42
N LYS A 125 19.28 -13.37 -7.43
CA LYS A 125 19.33 -14.32 -6.32
C LYS A 125 18.27 -14.04 -5.26
N ASP A 126 17.78 -12.81 -5.15
CA ASP A 126 16.69 -12.44 -4.23
C ASP A 126 15.33 -12.81 -4.84
N LYS A 127 15.06 -14.12 -4.89
CA LYS A 127 13.82 -14.67 -5.46
C LYS A 127 12.58 -14.09 -4.77
N GLN A 128 12.65 -13.92 -3.46
CA GLN A 128 11.51 -13.55 -2.64
C GLN A 128 11.06 -12.11 -2.92
N SER A 129 11.99 -11.15 -2.93
CA SER A 129 11.67 -9.77 -3.31
C SER A 129 11.16 -9.68 -4.74
N ARG A 130 11.75 -10.46 -5.66
CA ARG A 130 11.33 -10.51 -7.07
C ARG A 130 9.94 -11.09 -7.24
N ASP A 131 9.54 -12.09 -6.47
CA ASP A 131 8.20 -12.67 -6.54
C ASP A 131 7.13 -11.70 -6.05
N ILE A 132 7.39 -10.98 -4.96
CA ILE A 132 6.50 -9.92 -4.46
C ILE A 132 6.39 -8.79 -5.48
N LEU A 133 7.51 -8.28 -6.00
CA LEU A 133 7.52 -7.22 -7.02
C LEU A 133 6.78 -7.65 -8.29
N ARG A 134 7.00 -8.87 -8.77
CA ARG A 134 6.27 -9.41 -9.93
C ARG A 134 4.77 -9.46 -9.68
N TRP A 135 4.35 -9.87 -8.48
CA TRP A 135 2.93 -9.88 -8.13
C TRP A 135 2.33 -8.46 -8.07
N LEU A 136 3.05 -7.49 -7.49
CA LEU A 136 2.63 -6.09 -7.49
C LEU A 136 2.51 -5.52 -8.90
N MET A 137 3.47 -5.82 -9.80
CA MET A 137 3.40 -5.42 -11.20
C MET A 137 2.15 -5.98 -11.89
N ARG A 138 1.85 -7.28 -11.70
CA ARG A 138 0.60 -7.87 -12.23
C ARG A 138 -0.64 -7.18 -11.66
N CYS A 139 -0.64 -6.83 -10.38
CA CYS A 139 -1.75 -6.11 -9.76
C CYS A 139 -1.95 -4.73 -10.42
N ALA A 140 -0.87 -4.01 -10.69
CA ALA A 140 -0.91 -2.73 -11.39
C ALA A 140 -1.41 -2.87 -12.83
N GLU A 141 -0.89 -3.85 -13.59
CA GLU A 141 -1.25 -4.09 -14.99
C GLU A 141 -2.71 -4.53 -15.17
N LYS A 142 -3.19 -5.41 -14.28
CA LYS A 142 -4.54 -5.99 -14.36
C LYS A 142 -5.58 -5.19 -13.58
N GLY A 143 -5.17 -4.14 -12.85
CA GLY A 143 -6.05 -3.34 -12.02
C GLY A 143 -6.67 -4.14 -10.85
N PHE A 144 -5.91 -5.08 -10.28
CA PHE A 144 -6.39 -5.86 -9.14
C PHE A 144 -6.49 -4.99 -7.88
N PRO A 145 -7.48 -5.24 -7.00
CA PRO A 145 -7.76 -4.41 -5.81
C PRO A 145 -6.76 -4.66 -4.67
N PHE A 146 -5.53 -5.04 -4.97
CA PHE A 146 -4.43 -5.23 -4.01
C PHE A 146 -3.35 -4.17 -4.14
N LEU A 147 -3.42 -3.33 -5.18
CA LEU A 147 -2.53 -2.20 -5.40
C LEU A 147 -3.36 -1.01 -5.85
N ASP A 148 -3.18 0.13 -5.20
CA ASP A 148 -3.80 1.38 -5.64
C ASP A 148 -2.93 2.58 -5.24
N VAL A 149 -3.33 3.75 -5.72
CA VAL A 149 -2.71 5.03 -5.40
C VAL A 149 -3.65 5.88 -4.58
N PHE A 150 -3.07 6.70 -3.71
CA PHE A 150 -3.79 7.67 -2.92
C PHE A 150 -3.05 8.99 -2.96
N ASP A 151 -3.77 10.05 -3.33
CA ASP A 151 -3.29 11.41 -3.20
C ASP A 151 -4.20 12.25 -2.34
N ARG A 152 -3.61 12.97 -1.39
CA ARG A 152 -4.35 13.88 -0.50
C ARG A 152 -4.82 15.12 -1.26
N SER A 153 -4.04 15.58 -2.25
CA SER A 153 -4.35 16.78 -3.03
C SER A 153 -5.66 16.66 -3.82
N CYS A 154 -5.98 15.46 -4.30
CA CYS A 154 -7.23 15.21 -5.04
C CYS A 154 -8.50 15.36 -4.19
N GLN A 155 -8.40 15.26 -2.86
CA GLN A 155 -9.56 15.41 -1.97
C GLN A 155 -9.84 16.84 -1.51
N ILE A 156 -8.94 17.80 -1.79
CA ILE A 156 -9.06 19.17 -1.27
C ILE A 156 -10.27 19.91 -1.86
N GLU A 157 -10.72 19.58 -3.10
CA GLU A 157 -11.81 20.33 -3.73
C GLU A 157 -13.21 19.70 -3.64
N ARG A 158 -13.37 18.40 -3.34
CA ARG A 158 -14.72 17.76 -3.41
C ARG A 158 -15.15 16.88 -2.25
N CYS A 159 -14.48 16.96 -1.11
CA CYS A 159 -14.91 16.21 0.06
C CYS A 159 -14.92 17.09 1.32
N TRP A 160 -16.12 17.49 1.75
CA TRP A 160 -16.49 17.89 3.13
C TRP A 160 -16.42 19.37 3.54
N LEU A 161 -16.98 20.30 2.75
CA LEU A 161 -17.56 21.54 3.31
C LEU A 161 -18.84 21.20 4.13
N GLN A 162 -18.64 20.61 5.31
CA GLN A 162 -19.46 20.89 6.48
C GLN A 162 -18.52 21.10 7.67
N PRO A 163 -18.70 22.17 8.47
CA PRO A 163 -17.79 22.49 9.54
C PRO A 163 -18.00 21.52 10.70
N LEU A 164 -17.12 20.53 10.83
CA LEU A 164 -16.98 19.79 12.08
C LEU A 164 -15.61 20.07 12.67
N ARG A 165 -15.65 20.94 13.68
CA ARG A 165 -14.55 21.24 14.59
C ARG A 165 -13.95 19.95 15.15
N SER A 166 -12.62 19.92 15.14
CA SER A 166 -11.73 19.04 15.89
C SER A 166 -11.58 17.57 15.43
N SER A 167 -10.31 17.29 15.10
CA SER A 167 -9.53 16.09 15.42
C SER A 167 -8.93 15.39 14.20
N ARG A 168 -7.60 15.23 14.25
CA ARG A 168 -6.68 14.76 13.20
C ARG A 168 -6.84 13.28 12.82
N SER A 169 -7.76 12.53 13.42
CA SER A 169 -7.79 11.06 13.38
C SER A 169 -8.85 10.41 12.48
N ARG A 170 -9.72 11.17 11.79
CA ARG A 170 -10.90 10.59 11.09
C ARG A 170 -10.72 10.31 9.58
N TRP A 171 -9.55 10.59 9.01
CA TRP A 171 -9.28 10.36 7.57
C TRP A 171 -8.87 8.92 7.29
N THR A 172 -8.03 8.35 8.15
CA THR A 172 -7.64 6.93 8.12
C THR A 172 -8.88 6.05 8.15
N GLU A 173 -9.84 6.37 9.02
CA GLU A 173 -11.09 5.62 9.17
C GLU A 173 -11.94 5.57 7.89
N ARG A 174 -12.06 6.66 7.12
CA ARG A 174 -12.83 6.66 5.85
C ARG A 174 -12.14 5.93 4.72
N LEU A 175 -10.82 6.08 4.62
CA LEU A 175 -10.02 5.38 3.63
C LEU A 175 -10.03 3.87 3.91
N LEU A 176 -9.87 3.51 5.18
CA LEU A 176 -10.01 2.15 5.68
C LEU A 176 -11.43 1.61 5.45
N MET A 177 -12.49 2.39 5.66
CA MET A 177 -13.87 1.97 5.36
C MET A 177 -14.14 1.73 3.87
N HIS A 178 -13.52 2.47 2.96
CA HIS A 178 -13.62 2.21 1.52
C HIS A 178 -12.90 0.91 1.11
N TRP A 179 -11.77 0.62 1.76
CA TRP A 179 -10.92 -0.54 1.49
C TRP A 179 -11.30 -1.81 2.26
N ALA A 180 -11.97 -1.67 3.41
CA ALA A 180 -12.45 -2.76 4.25
C ALA A 180 -13.85 -3.26 3.84
N ARG A 181 -14.58 -2.50 3.01
CA ARG A 181 -15.75 -3.06 2.34
C ARG A 181 -15.27 -4.21 1.45
N PRO A 182 -15.82 -5.42 1.57
CA PRO A 182 -15.61 -6.45 0.59
C PRO A 182 -16.14 -5.90 -0.73
N ARG A 183 -15.26 -5.40 -1.61
CA ARG A 183 -15.61 -5.28 -3.02
C ARG A 183 -15.93 -6.70 -3.44
N THR A 184 -17.16 -6.96 -3.87
CA THR A 184 -17.59 -8.28 -4.29
C THR A 184 -16.60 -8.78 -5.34
N ILE A 185 -15.69 -9.67 -4.94
CA ILE A 185 -14.65 -10.25 -5.80
C ILE A 185 -15.32 -11.34 -6.64
N SER A 186 -16.38 -11.01 -7.36
CA SER A 186 -17.24 -11.99 -8.05
C SER A 186 -16.97 -12.06 -9.55
N ARG A 187 -15.94 -11.37 -10.08
CA ARG A 187 -15.72 -11.29 -11.54
C ARG A 187 -14.25 -11.32 -12.01
N LEU A 188 -13.29 -11.74 -11.18
CA LEU A 188 -11.92 -11.93 -11.65
C LEU A 188 -11.61 -13.43 -11.76
N PRO A 189 -11.10 -13.93 -12.89
CA PRO A 189 -10.62 -15.30 -12.99
C PRO A 189 -9.44 -15.49 -12.04
N TRP A 190 -9.68 -16.22 -10.95
CA TRP A 190 -8.76 -16.41 -9.84
C TRP A 190 -7.47 -17.15 -10.23
N SER A 191 -7.48 -17.86 -11.37
CA SER A 191 -6.30 -18.50 -11.96
C SER A 191 -5.19 -17.52 -12.33
N ASP A 192 -5.52 -16.25 -12.56
CA ASP A 192 -4.57 -15.25 -13.09
C ASP A 192 -3.91 -14.42 -11.97
N VAL A 193 -4.46 -14.50 -10.75
CA VAL A 193 -3.93 -13.87 -9.53
C VAL A 193 -2.93 -14.81 -8.82
N ALA A 194 -3.04 -16.12 -9.09
CA ALA A 194 -2.15 -17.17 -8.60
C ALA A 194 -0.77 -17.13 -9.28
#